data_AF-A0A0L0W7V5-F1
#
_entry.id   AF-A0A0L0W7V5-F1
#
_cell.length_a   1.000
_cell.length_b   1.000
_cell.length_c   1.000
_cell.angle_alpha   90.00
_cell.angle_beta   90.00
_cell.angle_gamma   90.00
#
_symmetry.space_group_name_H-M   'P 1'
#
loop_
_entity.id
_entity.type
_entity.pdbx_description
1 polymer ?
#
loop_
_entity_poly.entity_id
_entity_poly.type
_entity_poly.pdbx_seq_one_letter_code
_entity_poly.pdbx_strand_id
1 'polypeptide(L)' 'MGKGGFSWKRATGITKAKQNFSRKTGIPTTKSGRQRKAGSAMGCATFLILITLLIIFSFIIL' A
#
# COMPACT_ATOMS: atom_id res chain seq x y z
N MET A 1 5.92 -0.91 22.63
CA MET A 1 7.15 -1.53 22.08
C MET A 1 7.85 -2.23 23.25
N GLY A 2 8.14 -3.52 23.14
CA GLY A 2 8.77 -4.28 24.24
C GLY A 2 10.12 -3.69 24.62
N LYS A 3 10.41 -3.67 25.94
CA LYS A 3 11.63 -3.10 26.53
C LYS A 3 12.89 -3.67 25.82
N GLY A 4 13.71 -2.79 25.25
CA GLY A 4 15.10 -3.11 24.84
C GLY A 4 15.38 -3.41 23.36
N GLY A 5 14.45 -3.20 22.41
CA GLY A 5 14.74 -3.31 20.97
C GLY A 5 15.04 -4.74 20.46
N PHE A 6 15.12 -5.71 21.37
CA PHE A 6 15.40 -7.11 21.06
C PHE A 6 14.15 -7.81 20.53
N SER A 7 14.31 -8.53 19.42
CA SER A 7 13.25 -9.34 18.83
C SER A 7 13.82 -10.65 18.35
N TRP A 8 13.28 -11.75 18.87
CA TRP A 8 13.60 -13.10 18.39
C TRP A 8 13.43 -13.25 16.88
N LYS A 9 12.47 -12.55 16.27
CA LYS A 9 12.25 -12.57 14.81
C LYS A 9 13.37 -11.88 14.01
N ARG A 10 14.08 -10.92 14.61
CA ARG A 10 15.29 -10.32 14.04
C ARG A 10 16.52 -11.20 14.27
N ALA A 11 16.64 -11.77 15.48
CA ALA A 11 17.76 -12.64 15.84
C ALA A 11 17.77 -13.93 14.98
N THR A 12 16.61 -14.53 14.71
CA THR A 12 16.49 -15.70 13.83
C THR A 12 16.58 -15.37 12.33
N GLY A 13 16.80 -14.11 11.95
CA GLY A 13 17.01 -13.71 10.56
C GLY A 13 15.75 -13.66 9.68
N ILE A 14 14.57 -14.04 10.18
CA ILE A 14 13.30 -14.03 9.43
C ILE A 14 13.00 -12.62 8.88
N THR A 15 13.29 -11.58 9.65
CA THR A 15 13.16 -10.18 9.20
C THR A 15 14.08 -9.86 8.02
N LYS A 16 15.36 -10.30 8.08
CA LYS A 16 16.34 -10.08 6.99
C LYS A 16 15.90 -10.79 5.71
N ALA A 17 15.40 -12.02 5.80
CA ALA A 17 14.93 -12.79 4.65
C ALA A 17 13.77 -12.07 3.93
N LYS A 18 12.75 -11.61 4.66
CA LYS A 18 11.63 -10.84 4.08
C LYS A 18 12.10 -9.54 3.44
N GLN A 19 13.03 -8.84 4.09
CA GLN A 19 13.57 -7.58 3.57
C GLN A 19 14.39 -7.79 2.29
N ASN A 20 15.22 -8.84 2.23
CA ASN A 20 15.98 -9.18 1.04
C ASN A 20 15.06 -9.58 -0.13
N PHE A 21 14.02 -10.38 0.14
CA PHE A 21 13.03 -10.73 -0.88
C PHE A 21 12.30 -9.49 -1.43
N SER A 22 11.89 -8.58 -0.55
CA SER A 22 11.21 -7.34 -0.95
C SER A 22 12.13 -6.40 -1.75
N ARG A 23 13.43 -6.33 -1.40
CA ARG A 23 14.44 -5.57 -2.16
C ARG A 23 14.72 -6.17 -3.54
N LYS A 24 14.75 -7.50 -3.64
CA LYS A 24 14.99 -8.21 -4.90
C LYS A 24 13.80 -8.15 -5.86
N THR A 25 12.58 -8.32 -5.35
CA THR A 25 11.36 -8.37 -6.17
C THR A 25 10.67 -7.02 -6.32
N GLY A 26 10.98 -6.03 -5.49
CA GLY A 26 10.26 -4.76 -5.43
C GLY A 26 8.83 -4.87 -4.88
N ILE A 27 8.42 -6.07 -4.42
CA ILE A 27 7.08 -6.32 -3.90
C ILE A 27 7.09 -6.12 -2.38
N PRO A 28 6.26 -5.23 -1.82
CA PRO A 28 6.16 -5.05 -0.39
C PRO A 28 5.55 -6.29 0.27
N THR A 29 6.29 -6.94 1.16
CA THR A 29 5.82 -8.11 1.93
C THR A 29 5.06 -7.73 3.20
N THR A 30 4.91 -6.44 3.48
CA THR A 30 4.20 -5.91 4.66
C THR A 30 2.82 -5.40 4.28
N LYS A 31 1.86 -5.50 5.21
CA LYS A 31 0.50 -4.98 5.01
C LYS A 31 0.52 -3.47 4.72
N SER A 32 1.28 -2.71 5.51
CA SER A 32 1.45 -1.26 5.32
C SER A 32 2.10 -0.91 3.99
N GLY A 33 3.11 -1.68 3.54
CA GLY A 33 3.75 -1.46 2.24
C GLY A 33 2.80 -1.71 1.07
N ARG A 34 1.95 -2.74 1.15
CA ARG A 34 0.90 -2.99 0.15
C ARG A 34 -0.15 -1.89 0.15
N GLN A 35 -0.59 -1.44 1.33
CA GLN A 35 -1.55 -0.33 1.45
C GLN A 35 -1.00 0.96 0.85
N ARG A 36 0.29 1.27 1.02
CA ARG A 36 0.90 2.45 0.39
C ARG A 36 0.94 2.32 -1.14
N LYS A 37 1.31 1.15 -1.66
CA LYS A 37 1.32 0.88 -3.12
C LYS A 37 -0.07 0.95 -3.73
N ALA A 38 -1.07 0.38 -3.05
CA ALA A 38 -2.47 0.43 -3.47
C ALA A 38 -3.07 1.84 -3.33
N GLY A 39 -2.78 2.56 -2.25
CA GLY A 39 -3.23 3.93 -2.03
C GLY A 39 -2.69 4.90 -3.07
N SER A 40 -1.40 4.79 -3.43
CA SER A 40 -0.83 5.55 -4.55
C SER A 40 -1.52 5.26 -5.89
N ALA A 41 -1.98 4.03 -6.13
CA ALA A 41 -2.72 3.68 -7.34
C ALA A 41 -4.19 4.15 -7.30
N MET A 42 -4.83 4.08 -6.12
CA MET A 42 -6.23 4.46 -5.95
C MET A 42 -6.46 5.96 -6.15
N GLY A 43 -5.53 6.83 -5.73
CA GLY A 43 -5.71 8.28 -5.79
C GLY A 43 -5.99 8.84 -7.19
N CYS A 44 -5.46 8.22 -8.25
CA CYS A 44 -5.76 8.64 -9.63
C CYS A 44 -7.11 8.11 -10.13
N ALA A 45 -7.42 6.84 -9.83
CA ALA A 45 -8.63 6.19 -10.34
C ALA A 45 -9.90 6.76 -9.69
N THR A 46 -9.87 7.04 -8.39
CA THR A 46 -11.05 7.59 -7.69
C THR A 46 -11.42 8.98 -8.18
N PHE A 47 -10.44 9.83 -8.50
CA PHE A 47 -10.69 11.19 -8.98
C PHE A 47 -11.38 11.21 -10.36
N LEU A 48 -10.93 10.34 -11.27
CA LEU A 48 -11.54 10.20 -12.60
C LEU A 48 -12.97 9.67 -12.52
N ILE A 49 -13.21 8.65 -11.70
CA ILE A 49 -14.55 8.06 -11.51
C ILE A 49 -15.53 9.11 -10.96
N LEU A 50 -15.09 9.91 -9.98
CA LEU A 50 -15.92 10.98 -9.39
C LEU A 50 -16.26 12.06 -10.42
N ILE A 51 -15.29 12.51 -11.22
CA ILE A 51 -15.51 13.49 -12.28
C ILE A 51 -16.49 12.95 -13.33
N THR A 52 -16.33 11.70 -13.78
CA THR A 52 -17.26 11.10 -14.75
C THR A 52 -18.68 10.99 -14.21
N LEU A 53 -18.86 10.62 -12.94
CA LEU A 53 -20.17 10.56 -12.32
C LEU A 53 -20.84 11.93 -12.23
N LEU A 54 -20.09 12.99 -11.90
CA LEU A 54 -20.61 14.35 -11.85
C LEU A 54 -21.02 14.87 -13.24
N ILE A 55 -20.26 14.57 -14.29
CA ILE A 55 -20.60 14.95 -15.67
C ILE A 55 -21.89 14.25 -16.12
N ILE A 56 -22.01 12.95 -15.87
CA ILE A 56 -23.21 12.17 -16.19
C ILE A 56 -24.43 12.71 -15.44
N PHE A 57 -24.27 13.01 -14.15
CA PHE A 57 -25.32 13.60 -13.34
C PHE A 57 -25.77 14.97 -13.86
N SER A 58 -24.83 15.82 -14.27
CA SER A 58 -25.13 17.13 -14.88
C SER A 58 -25.88 17.00 -16.20
N PHE A 59 -25.57 16.00 -17.02
CA PHE A 59 -26.26 15.73 -18.29
C PHE A 59 -27.66 15.14 -18.12
N ILE A 60 -27.92 14.45 -17.00
CA ILE A 60 -29.24 13.89 -16.68
C ILE A 60 -30.19 14.96 -16.11
N ILE A 61 -29.64 15.98 -15.47
CA ILE A 61 -30.40 17.05 -14.82
C ILE A 61 -30.70 18.24 -15.76
N LEU A 62 -29.91 18.39 -16.82
CA LEU A 62 -30.12 19.35 -17.90
C LEU A 62 -31.12 18.79 -18.93
#